data_AF-A0A6G3DMH4-F1
#
_entry.id   AF-A0A6G3DMH4-F1
#
_cell.length_a   1.000
_cell.length_b   1.000
_cell.length_c   1.000
_cell.angle_alpha   90.00
_cell.angle_beta   90.00
_cell.angle_gamma   90.00
#
_symmetry.space_group_name_H-M   'P 1'
#
loop_
_entity.id
_entity.type
_entity.pdbx_description
1 polymer ?
#
loop_
_entity_poly.entity_id
_entity_poly.type
_entity_poly.pdbx_seq_one_letter_code
_entity_poly.pdbx_strand_id
1 'polypeptide(L)'
;MNVLDKWFGYRRKEPAGKRRLELDCVVARRWSPDWTSELLTLLNILGLLVQEEPAQRELLQAVCSGPLISVQDLTEGGVLPVPRQARKPVRPTAGDGRPD
;
A
#
# COMPACT_ATOMS: atom_id res chain seq x y z
N MET A 1 0.97 7.67 -12.68
CA MET A 1 -0.33 7.25 -13.26
C MET A 1 -1.43 7.86 -12.40
N ASN A 2 -2.28 8.71 -12.98
CA ASN A 2 -3.33 9.36 -12.22
C ASN A 2 -4.49 8.39 -11.96
N VAL A 3 -4.77 8.11 -10.67
CA VAL A 3 -5.81 7.18 -10.24
C VAL A 3 -7.20 7.69 -10.61
N LEU A 4 -7.44 9.00 -10.48
CA LEU A 4 -8.71 9.63 -10.81
C LEU A 4 -9.03 9.47 -12.30
N ASP A 5 -8.06 9.77 -13.17
CA ASP A 5 -8.23 9.65 -14.62
C ASP A 5 -8.54 8.22 -15.04
N LYS A 6 -7.91 7.24 -14.41
CA LYS A 6 -8.20 5.83 -14.65
C LYS A 6 -9.59 5.44 -14.17
N TRP A 7 -9.90 5.75 -12.90
CA TRP A 7 -11.18 5.39 -12.31
C TRP A 7 -12.35 5.97 -13.10
N PHE A 8 -12.26 7.25 -13.46
CA PHE A 8 -13.26 7.94 -14.28
C PHE A 8 -13.27 7.45 -15.73
N GLY A 9 -12.08 7.19 -16.29
CA GLY A 9 -11.91 6.72 -17.66
C GLY A 9 -12.69 5.45 -18.00
N TYR A 10 -12.85 4.53 -17.04
CA TYR A 10 -13.65 3.30 -17.24
C TYR A 10 -15.16 3.50 -17.10
N ARG A 11 -15.61 4.60 -16.50
CA ARG A 11 -17.03 4.84 -16.13
C ARG A 11 -17.71 5.95 -16.95
N ARG A 12 -16.94 6.70 -17.73
CA ARG A 12 -17.48 7.71 -18.66
C ARG A 12 -18.23 7.05 -19.83
N LYS A 13 -19.08 7.83 -20.52
CA LYS A 13 -19.93 7.37 -21.64
C LYS A 13 -19.18 6.55 -22.70
N GLU A 14 -17.96 6.96 -23.03
CA GLU A 14 -17.06 6.22 -23.92
C GLU A 14 -15.82 5.76 -23.13
N PRO A 15 -15.85 4.53 -22.56
CA PRO A 15 -14.78 4.08 -21.70
C PRO A 15 -13.43 4.06 -22.40
N ALA A 16 -12.40 4.51 -21.69
CA ALA A 16 -11.01 4.48 -22.12
C ALA A 16 -10.49 3.04 -22.13
N GLY A 17 -9.59 2.72 -23.06
CA GLY A 17 -8.96 1.40 -23.17
C GLY A 17 -9.09 0.80 -24.57
N LYS A 18 -8.23 -0.18 -24.87
CA LYS A 18 -8.30 -0.95 -26.12
C LYS A 18 -9.37 -2.03 -25.96
N ARG A 19 -10.30 -2.11 -26.91
CA ARG A 19 -11.27 -3.21 -26.99
C ARG A 19 -10.67 -4.27 -27.92
N ARG A 20 -10.37 -5.44 -27.38
CA ARG A 20 -9.76 -6.56 -28.13
C ARG A 20 -10.70 -7.74 -28.24
N LEU A 21 -11.62 -7.90 -27.28
CA LEU A 21 -12.60 -8.96 -27.20
C LEU A 21 -14.01 -8.38 -27.16
N GLU A 22 -15.02 -9.19 -27.50
CA GLU A 22 -16.43 -8.78 -27.42
C GLU A 22 -16.84 -8.39 -26.00
N LEU A 23 -16.27 -9.04 -25.00
CA LEU A 23 -16.53 -8.72 -23.59
C LEU A 23 -16.03 -7.32 -23.20
N ASP A 24 -14.98 -6.80 -23.85
CA ASP A 24 -14.48 -5.44 -23.61
C ASP A 24 -15.47 -4.35 -24.06
N CYS A 25 -16.44 -4.72 -24.89
CA CYS A 25 -17.53 -3.83 -25.33
C CYS A 25 -18.70 -3.82 -24.34
N VAL A 26 -18.73 -4.76 -23.38
CA VAL A 26 -19.75 -4.82 -22.33
C VAL A 26 -19.43 -3.79 -21.27
N VAL A 27 -20.00 -2.60 -21.43
CA VAL A 27 -19.82 -1.48 -20.53
C VAL A 27 -21.16 -0.98 -20.02
N ALA A 28 -21.13 -0.34 -18.86
CA ALA A 28 -22.31 0.26 -18.27
C ALA A 28 -22.88 1.35 -19.20
N ARG A 29 -24.20 1.28 -19.43
CA ARG A 29 -24.89 2.15 -20.40
C ARG A 29 -25.28 3.51 -19.85
N ARG A 30 -25.31 3.65 -18.52
CA ARG A 30 -25.67 4.88 -17.80
C ARG A 30 -24.80 5.05 -16.57
N TRP A 31 -24.72 6.29 -16.10
CA TRP A 31 -24.09 6.60 -14.82
C TRP A 31 -24.91 6.00 -13.67
N SER A 32 -24.28 5.19 -12.82
CA SER A 32 -24.89 4.74 -11.58
C SER A 32 -24.83 5.87 -10.54
N PRO A 33 -25.92 6.17 -9.80
CA PRO A 33 -25.87 7.11 -8.67
C PRO A 33 -24.75 6.78 -7.67
N ASP A 34 -24.49 5.49 -7.42
CA ASP A 34 -23.44 5.03 -6.50
C ASP A 34 -22.04 5.50 -6.92
N TRP A 35 -21.79 5.65 -8.22
CA TRP A 35 -20.50 6.14 -8.71
C TRP A 35 -20.25 7.60 -8.34
N THR A 36 -21.30 8.40 -8.14
CA THR A 36 -21.12 9.75 -7.60
C THR A 36 -20.56 9.67 -6.17
N SER A 37 -21.11 8.78 -5.34
CA SER A 37 -20.63 8.54 -3.98
C SER A 37 -19.20 7.98 -3.98
N GLU A 38 -18.89 7.02 -4.85
CA GLU A 38 -17.52 6.50 -5.04
C GLU A 38 -16.55 7.60 -5.47
N LEU A 39 -16.94 8.46 -6.42
CA LEU A 39 -16.10 9.55 -6.91
C LEU A 39 -15.81 10.57 -5.81
N LEU A 40 -16.82 10.98 -5.05
CA LEU A 40 -16.66 11.90 -3.93
C LEU A 40 -15.75 11.30 -2.84
N THR A 41 -15.90 10.00 -2.57
CA THR A 41 -15.05 9.28 -1.62
C THR A 41 -13.60 9.25 -2.11
N LEU A 42 -13.37 8.95 -3.40
CA LEU A 42 -12.05 8.93 -4.00
C LEU A 42 -11.39 10.32 -3.93
N LEU A 43 -12.11 11.38 -4.29
CA LEU A 43 -11.61 12.75 -4.22
C LEU A 43 -11.28 13.17 -2.79
N ASN A 44 -12.09 12.77 -1.81
CA ASN A 44 -11.83 13.03 -0.39
C ASN A 44 -10.53 12.35 0.06
N ILE A 45 -10.38 11.05 -0.21
CA ILE A 45 -9.17 10.29 0.13
C ILE A 45 -7.93 10.92 -0.52
N LEU A 46 -7.99 11.22 -1.82
CA LEU A 46 -6.88 11.86 -2.53
C LEU A 46 -6.54 13.23 -1.94
N GLY A 47 -7.56 14.03 -1.58
CA GLY A 47 -7.39 15.31 -0.93
C GLY A 47 -6.70 15.20 0.43
N LEU A 48 -7.13 14.26 1.27
CA LEU A 48 -6.49 13.99 2.56
C LEU A 48 -5.04 13.52 2.40
N LEU A 49 -4.76 12.65 1.44
CA LEU A 49 -3.39 12.19 1.17
C LEU A 49 -2.47 13.33 0.72
N VAL A 50 -2.97 14.24 -0.12
CA VAL A 50 -2.21 15.42 -0.55
C VAL A 50 -1.96 16.37 0.63
N GLN A 51 -2.95 16.54 1.52
CA GLN A 51 -2.77 17.36 2.73
C GLN A 51 -1.72 16.77 3.68
N GLU A 52 -1.64 15.45 3.79
CA GLU A 52 -0.68 14.74 4.64
C GLU A 52 0.73 14.62 4.05
N GLU A 53 0.90 14.84 2.74
CA GLU A 53 2.18 14.67 2.04
C GLU A 53 3.37 15.43 2.69
N PRO A 54 3.22 16.68 3.16
CA PRO A 54 4.32 17.40 3.81
C PRO A 54 4.78 16.72 5.11
N ALA A 55 3.84 16.30 5.97
CA ALA A 55 4.14 15.64 7.23
C ALA A 55 4.79 14.27 7.01
N GLN A 56 4.31 13.51 6.03
CA GLN A 56 4.93 12.24 5.63
C GLN A 56 6.36 12.42 5.13
N ARG A 57 6.62 13.49 4.36
CA ARG A 57 7.95 13.81 3.85
C ARG A 57 8.91 14.17 4.97
N GLU A 58 8.47 14.99 5.92
CA GLU A 58 9.25 15.37 7.09
C GLU A 58 9.61 14.14 7.94
N LEU A 59 8.62 13.29 8.23
CA LEU A 59 8.83 12.06 8.98
C LEU A 59 9.81 11.12 8.25
N LEU A 60 9.63 10.93 6.94
CA LEU A 60 10.53 10.10 6.15
C LEU A 60 11.97 10.63 6.19
N GLN A 61 12.13 11.95 6.04
CA GLN A 61 13.45 12.58 6.12
C GLN A 61 14.10 12.39 7.49
N ALA A 62 13.33 12.56 8.57
CA ALA A 62 13.81 12.35 9.94
C ALA A 62 14.27 10.90 10.16
N VAL A 63 13.50 9.92 9.69
CA VAL A 63 13.87 8.50 9.76
C VAL A 63 15.12 8.21 8.95
N CYS A 64 15.18 8.68 7.70
CA CYS A 64 16.33 8.44 6.81
C CYS A 64 17.62 9.13 7.28
N SER A 65 17.49 10.25 8.01
CA SER A 65 18.63 10.99 8.58
C SER A 65 18.98 10.53 9.99
N GLY A 66 18.25 9.56 10.53
CA GLY A 66 18.46 9.02 11.86
C GLY A 66 19.80 8.26 11.99
N PRO A 67 20.34 8.13 13.21
CA PRO A 67 21.55 7.38 13.43
C PRO A 67 21.36 5.91 13.03
N LEU A 68 22.36 5.37 12.33
CA LEU A 68 22.39 3.95 12.00
C LEU A 68 23.06 3.18 13.13
N ILE A 69 22.55 1.99 13.42
CA ILE A 69 23.18 1.06 14.37
C ILE A 69 24.35 0.39 13.64
N SER A 70 25.56 0.61 14.14
CA SER A 70 26.78 0.05 13.58
C SER A 70 27.00 -1.40 14.03
N VAL A 71 27.91 -2.08 13.35
CA VAL A 71 28.38 -3.42 13.78
C VAL A 71 29.02 -3.36 15.16
N GLN A 72 29.71 -2.25 15.48
CA GLN A 72 30.32 -2.06 16.80
C GLN A 72 29.25 -1.97 17.88
N ASP A 73 28.20 -1.16 17.67
CA ASP A 73 27.08 -1.03 18.60
C ASP A 73 26.42 -2.40 18.88
N LEU A 74 26.25 -3.21 17.84
CA LEU A 74 25.71 -4.57 17.96
C LEU A 74 26.66 -5.55 18.66
N THR A 75 27.97 -5.34 18.56
CA THR A 75 28.98 -6.19 19.20
C THR A 75 29.11 -5.83 20.69
N GLU A 76 29.17 -4.53 21.01
CA GLU A 76 29.19 -4.03 22.39
C GLU A 76 27.89 -4.38 23.12
N GLY A 77 26.76 -4.33 22.43
CA GLY A 77 25.45 -4.77 22.94
C GLY A 77 25.28 -6.29 23.04
N GLY A 78 26.29 -7.09 22.68
CA GLY A 78 26.24 -8.56 22.76
C GLY A 78 25.27 -9.24 21.79
N VAL A 79 24.77 -8.52 20.79
CA VAL A 79 23.89 -9.05 19.73
C VAL A 79 24.72 -9.83 18.70
N LEU A 80 25.89 -9.31 18.34
CA LEU A 80 26.86 -9.96 17.48
C LEU A 80 28.02 -10.56 18.28
N PRO A 81 28.58 -11.72 17.87
CA PRO A 81 28.18 -12.52 16.72
C PRO A 81 26.90 -13.34 16.96
N VAL A 82 26.06 -13.47 15.93
CA VAL A 82 24.80 -14.23 16.03
C VAL A 82 25.06 -15.68 16.50
N PRO A 83 24.47 -16.11 17.63
CA PRO A 83 24.62 -17.48 18.14
C PRO A 83 24.18 -18.53 17.12
N ARG A 84 24.88 -19.67 17.05
CA ARG A 84 24.60 -20.74 16.06
C ARG A 84 23.14 -21.22 16.08
N GLN A 85 22.51 -21.24 17.25
CA GLN A 85 21.11 -21.64 17.42
C GLN A 85 20.12 -20.66 16.78
N ALA A 86 20.42 -19.36 16.76
CA ALA A 86 19.58 -18.32 16.17
C ALA A 86 19.70 -18.24 14.64
N ARG A 87 20.65 -18.97 14.05
CA ARG A 87 20.79 -19.09 12.58
C ARG A 87 19.88 -20.15 11.98
N LYS A 88 19.22 -20.95 12.81
CA LYS A 88 18.23 -21.93 12.35
C LYS A 88 16.87 -21.23 12.22
N PRO A 89 16.06 -21.56 11.20
CA PRO A 89 14.69 -21.07 11.11
C PRO A 89 13.93 -21.37 12.40
N VAL A 90 13.19 -20.39 12.91
CA VAL A 90 12.29 -20.62 14.05
C VAL A 90 11.25 -21.63 13.59
N ARG A 91 11.27 -22.83 14.19
CA ARG A 91 10.21 -23.81 13.97
C ARG A 91 8.94 -23.23 14.58
N PRO A 92 7.80 -23.20 13.86
CA PRO A 92 6.55 -22.79 14.45
C PRO A 92 6.31 -23.63 15.70
N THR A 93 6.05 -22.99 16.83
CA THR A 93 5.60 -23.70 18.03
C THR A 93 4.28 -24.36 17.68
N ALA A 94 4.28 -25.69 17.57
CA ALA A 94 3.06 -26.48 17.42
C ALA A 94 2.26 -26.33 18.73
N GLY A 95 1.39 -25.32 18.80
CA GLY A 95 0.69 -25.02 20.05
C GLY A 95 -0.11 -23.72 20.11
N ASP A 96 -0.48 -23.10 19.00
CA ASP A 96 -1.57 -22.11 19.01
C ASP A 96 -2.67 -22.50 18.00
N GLY A 97 -3.04 -23.78 18.07
CA GLY A 97 -4.37 -24.21 17.65
C GLY A 97 -5.30 -24.00 18.82
N ARG A 98 -5.97 -22.84 18.88
CA ARG A 98 -7.14 -22.64 19.72
C ARG A 98 -8.39 -23.02 18.92
N PRO A 99 -9.02 -24.17 19.18
CA PRO A 99 -10.44 -24.35 18.92
C PRO A 99 -11.24 -23.83 20.12
N ASP A 100 -12.25 -23.01 19.84
CA ASP A 100 -13.62 -23.12 20.38
C ASP A 100 -14.55 -22.29 19.47
#